data_AF-A0A812F8L6-F1
#
_entry.id   AF-A0A812F8L6-F1
#
_cell.length_a   1.000
_cell.length_b   1.000
_cell.length_c   1.000
_cell.angle_alpha   90.00
_cell.angle_beta   90.00
_cell.angle_gamma   90.00
#
_symmetry.space_group_name_H-M   'P 1'
#
loop_
_entity.id
_entity.type
_entity.pdbx_description
1 polymer ?
#
loop_
_entity_poly.entity_id
_entity_poly.type
_entity_poly.pdbx_seq_one_letter_code
_entity_poly.pdbx_strand_id
1 'polypeptide(L)'
;MRLGSKTADEFFGALAEKSDKISKLFQKRIESLTEPIKTKVMLGDTSVIDQTTFDPSKTGEFYEWILKTMKDWKSDGVSRTAEEDLRRVFVKLEKRIGNYLLFWHMSLQYHVLLYYKPDSKVPKIQKELADLLDGTKTKEKELADLTDSIIRERLEAMGHKDIDEQKLFEILFNEDGFREQIGQEVSSKTDFDFKAKERRKVELFNELDSLLVETYQTTSVLIDENRLVTGEEGCVCTFDLDLLKKNTRVAIFEPRRVPERTKQEILDSLDEIIKTLST
;
A
#
# COMPACT_ATOMS: atom_id res chain seq x y z
N MET A 1 -17.84 -21.82 13.90
CA MET A 1 -17.73 -22.79 12.79
C MET A 1 -17.77 -22.05 11.46
N ARG A 2 -16.79 -22.24 10.57
CA ARG A 2 -16.85 -21.70 9.21
C ARG A 2 -17.91 -22.42 8.39
N LEU A 3 -18.85 -21.67 7.80
CA LEU A 3 -19.87 -22.20 6.91
C LEU A 3 -19.25 -22.49 5.53
N GLY A 4 -19.82 -23.46 4.79
CA GLY A 4 -19.36 -23.85 3.45
C GLY A 4 -18.59 -25.17 3.38
N SER A 5 -18.33 -25.83 4.52
CA SER A 5 -17.75 -27.17 4.53
C SER A 5 -18.79 -28.25 4.26
N LYS A 6 -18.43 -29.30 3.50
CA LYS A 6 -19.30 -30.46 3.28
C LYS A 6 -19.62 -31.14 4.61
N THR A 7 -20.88 -31.49 4.79
CA THR A 7 -21.41 -32.09 6.02
C THR A 7 -22.59 -32.99 5.70
N ALA A 8 -22.80 -34.02 6.52
CA ALA A 8 -23.97 -34.90 6.43
C ALA A 8 -25.16 -34.38 7.26
N ASP A 9 -24.96 -33.34 8.08
CA ASP A 9 -26.02 -32.71 8.86
C ASP A 9 -26.86 -31.79 7.98
N GLU A 10 -28.18 -31.96 8.01
CA GLU A 10 -29.12 -31.22 7.16
C GLU A 10 -29.08 -29.70 7.40
N PHE A 11 -29.01 -29.27 8.66
CA PHE A 11 -28.99 -27.85 9.00
C PHE A 11 -27.68 -27.20 8.53
N PHE A 12 -26.54 -27.80 8.82
CA PHE A 12 -25.25 -27.29 8.33
C PHE A 12 -25.11 -27.41 6.81
N GLY A 13 -25.74 -28.41 6.17
CA GLY A 13 -25.82 -28.54 4.72
C GLY A 13 -26.55 -27.36 4.10
N ALA A 14 -27.73 -27.01 4.62
CA ALA A 14 -28.49 -25.85 4.18
C ALA A 14 -27.73 -24.53 4.38
N LEU A 15 -27.00 -24.37 5.50
CA LEU A 15 -26.13 -23.21 5.72
C LEU A 15 -25.00 -23.14 4.70
N ALA A 16 -24.37 -24.27 4.37
CA ALA A 16 -23.29 -24.31 3.38
C ALA A 16 -23.79 -23.92 1.98
N GLU A 17 -24.94 -24.42 1.56
CA GLU A 17 -25.56 -24.07 0.27
C GLU A 17 -25.89 -22.57 0.18
N LYS A 18 -26.52 -22.01 1.22
CA LYS A 18 -26.83 -20.57 1.27
C LYS A 18 -25.55 -19.73 1.29
N SER A 19 -24.55 -20.12 2.07
CA SER A 19 -23.25 -19.44 2.12
C SER A 19 -22.57 -19.42 0.74
N ASP A 20 -22.53 -20.55 0.03
CA ASP A 20 -21.97 -20.63 -1.32
C ASP A 20 -22.72 -19.73 -2.31
N LYS A 21 -24.06 -19.73 -2.25
CA LYS A 21 -24.88 -18.83 -3.06
C LYS A 21 -24.59 -17.36 -2.79
N ILE A 22 -24.46 -16.97 -1.52
CA ILE A 22 -24.11 -15.60 -1.14
C ILE A 22 -22.74 -15.23 -1.68
N SER A 23 -21.73 -16.07 -1.48
CA SER A 23 -20.36 -15.79 -1.95
C SER A 23 -20.32 -15.61 -3.47
N LYS A 24 -21.10 -16.38 -4.25
CA LYS A 24 -21.21 -16.21 -5.70
C LYS A 24 -21.89 -14.89 -6.11
N LEU A 25 -22.97 -14.50 -5.43
CA LEU A 25 -23.64 -13.22 -5.67
C LEU A 25 -22.71 -12.04 -5.36
N PHE A 26 -22.02 -12.12 -4.22
CA PHE A 26 -21.01 -11.15 -3.82
C PHE A 26 -19.88 -11.07 -4.85
N GLN A 27 -19.32 -12.20 -5.28
CA GLN A 27 -18.24 -12.24 -6.28
C GLN A 27 -18.67 -11.54 -7.58
N LYS A 28 -19.84 -11.88 -8.09
CA LYS A 28 -20.40 -11.24 -9.29
C LYS A 28 -20.58 -9.74 -9.13
N ARG A 29 -20.93 -9.28 -7.93
CA ARG A 29 -21.02 -7.85 -7.64
C ARG A 29 -19.64 -7.20 -7.64
N ILE A 30 -18.65 -7.81 -7.00
CA ILE A 30 -17.26 -7.33 -7.01
C ILE A 30 -16.73 -7.26 -8.45
N GLU A 31 -16.92 -8.31 -9.26
CA GLU A 31 -16.57 -8.32 -10.69
C GLU A 31 -17.05 -7.06 -11.44
N SER A 32 -18.29 -6.64 -11.19
CA SER A 32 -18.85 -5.42 -11.79
C SER A 32 -18.27 -4.13 -11.20
N LEU A 33 -17.95 -4.09 -9.91
CA LEU A 33 -17.39 -2.90 -9.26
C LEU A 33 -15.91 -2.70 -9.61
N THR A 34 -15.20 -3.78 -9.91
CA THR A 34 -13.78 -3.80 -10.28
C THR A 34 -13.59 -3.90 -11.79
N GLU A 35 -14.58 -3.50 -12.59
CA GLU A 35 -14.48 -3.54 -14.04
C GLU A 35 -13.29 -2.67 -14.52
N PRO A 36 -12.38 -3.19 -15.36
CA PRO A 36 -11.20 -2.47 -15.78
C PRO A 36 -11.52 -1.23 -16.63
N ILE A 37 -11.05 -0.09 -16.17
CA ILE A 37 -11.09 1.20 -16.86
C ILE A 37 -9.71 1.45 -17.47
N LYS A 38 -9.67 1.75 -18.77
CA LYS A 38 -8.43 2.15 -19.44
C LYS A 38 -8.04 3.56 -19.04
N THR A 39 -6.78 3.75 -18.70
CA THR A 39 -6.17 5.04 -18.39
C THR A 39 -4.79 5.13 -19.04
N LYS A 40 -4.31 6.34 -19.28
CA LYS A 40 -2.95 6.57 -19.76
C LYS A 40 -2.06 6.98 -18.61
N VAL A 41 -0.89 6.38 -18.55
CA VAL A 41 0.12 6.66 -17.53
C VAL A 41 1.48 6.85 -18.17
N MET A 42 2.37 7.57 -17.48
CA MET A 42 3.74 7.79 -17.92
C MET A 42 4.71 6.99 -17.04
N LEU A 43 5.62 6.27 -17.68
CA LEU A 43 6.71 5.54 -17.03
C LEU A 43 7.86 6.48 -16.65
N GLY A 44 8.79 5.99 -15.83
CA GLY A 44 9.98 6.75 -15.44
C GLY A 44 10.90 7.14 -16.60
N ASP A 45 10.81 6.43 -17.73
CA ASP A 45 11.53 6.75 -18.97
C ASP A 45 10.79 7.73 -19.89
N THR A 46 9.70 8.33 -19.41
CA THR A 46 8.82 9.29 -20.10
C THR A 46 7.92 8.69 -21.18
N SER A 47 7.97 7.38 -21.41
CA SER A 47 7.05 6.72 -22.33
C SER A 47 5.62 6.73 -21.76
N VAL A 48 4.64 6.96 -22.64
CA VAL A 48 3.21 6.93 -22.27
C VAL A 48 2.63 5.59 -22.71
N ILE A 49 2.08 4.86 -21.76
CA ILE A 49 1.46 3.56 -21.99
C ILE A 49 -0.04 3.59 -21.63
N ASP A 50 -0.80 2.71 -22.25
CA ASP A 50 -2.14 2.39 -21.77
C ASP A 50 -2.02 1.42 -20.60
N GLN A 51 -2.75 1.70 -19.53
CA GLN A 51 -2.85 0.86 -18.34
C GLN A 51 -4.33 0.66 -17.99
N THR A 52 -4.63 -0.41 -17.26
CA THR A 52 -5.97 -0.63 -16.70
C THR A 52 -5.97 -0.40 -15.19
N THR A 53 -7.04 0.20 -14.69
CA THR A 53 -7.29 0.43 -13.26
C THR A 53 -8.77 0.21 -12.97
N PHE A 54 -9.16 0.15 -11.70
CA PHE A 54 -10.57 0.26 -11.29
C PHE A 54 -10.73 1.37 -10.24
N ASP A 55 -11.96 1.63 -9.81
CA ASP A 55 -12.25 2.60 -8.74
C ASP A 55 -12.54 1.87 -7.42
N PRO A 56 -11.60 1.85 -6.46
CA PRO A 56 -11.80 1.17 -5.18
C PRO A 56 -12.87 1.83 -4.30
N SER A 57 -13.25 3.08 -4.56
CA SER A 57 -14.29 3.78 -3.80
C SER A 57 -15.65 3.06 -3.92
N LYS A 58 -15.96 2.53 -5.11
CA LYS A 58 -17.20 1.80 -5.41
C LYS A 58 -17.40 0.57 -4.52
N THR A 59 -16.32 -0.13 -4.18
CA THR A 59 -16.40 -1.29 -3.26
C THR A 59 -16.71 -0.83 -1.84
N GLY A 60 -16.08 0.27 -1.39
CA GLY A 60 -16.40 0.88 -0.10
C GLY A 60 -17.86 1.35 -0.02
N GLU A 61 -18.35 2.00 -1.07
CA GLU A 61 -19.75 2.44 -1.17
C GLU A 61 -20.74 1.26 -1.16
N PHE A 62 -20.40 0.17 -1.83
CA PHE A 62 -21.19 -1.06 -1.80
C PHE A 62 -21.27 -1.66 -0.38
N TYR A 63 -20.16 -1.68 0.37
CA TYR A 63 -20.17 -2.15 1.75
C TYR A 63 -20.97 -1.23 2.67
N GLU A 64 -20.85 0.09 2.50
CA GLU A 64 -21.68 1.07 3.22
C GLU A 64 -23.18 0.89 2.90
N TRP A 65 -23.52 0.58 1.66
CA TRP A 65 -24.90 0.28 1.27
C TRP A 65 -25.43 -0.99 1.96
N ILE A 66 -24.61 -2.05 2.06
CA ILE A 66 -24.97 -3.26 2.83
C ILE A 66 -25.24 -2.89 4.28
N LEU A 67 -24.36 -2.13 4.93
CA LEU A 67 -24.51 -1.72 6.33
C LEU A 67 -25.80 -0.93 6.57
N LYS A 68 -26.18 -0.03 5.65
CA LYS A 68 -27.43 0.74 5.74
C LYS A 68 -28.68 -0.13 5.54
N THR A 69 -28.58 -1.17 4.74
CA THR A 69 -29.68 -2.08 4.41
C THR A 69 -29.89 -3.11 5.53
N MET A 70 -28.81 -3.68 6.05
CA MET A 70 -28.80 -4.76 7.04
C MET A 70 -28.82 -4.22 8.49
N LYS A 71 -29.86 -3.46 8.85
CA LYS A 71 -29.92 -2.73 10.14
C LYS A 71 -29.88 -3.60 11.40
N ASP A 72 -30.32 -4.86 11.29
CA ASP A 72 -30.32 -5.81 12.41
C ASP A 72 -28.94 -6.45 12.66
N TRP A 73 -27.96 -6.14 11.81
CA TRP A 73 -26.58 -6.57 11.97
C TRP A 73 -25.74 -5.47 12.61
N LYS A 74 -24.88 -5.85 13.54
CA LYS A 74 -23.90 -4.95 14.14
C LYS A 74 -22.61 -4.94 13.33
N SER A 75 -21.97 -3.79 13.22
CA SER A 75 -20.69 -3.63 12.53
C SER A 75 -19.94 -2.44 13.11
N ASP A 76 -18.61 -2.48 13.02
CA ASP A 76 -17.72 -1.34 13.31
C ASP A 76 -17.54 -0.41 12.09
N GLY A 77 -18.23 -0.69 10.98
CA GLY A 77 -18.15 0.08 9.74
C GLY A 77 -17.15 -0.47 8.72
N VAL A 78 -16.98 0.24 7.61
CA VAL A 78 -16.01 -0.12 6.57
C VAL A 78 -14.60 0.23 7.01
N SER A 79 -13.72 -0.76 6.99
CA SER A 79 -12.31 -0.64 7.36
C SER A 79 -11.41 -0.70 6.12
N ARG A 80 -10.25 -0.04 6.22
CA ARG A 80 -9.23 -0.01 5.16
C ARG A 80 -7.84 -0.25 5.75
N THR A 81 -6.99 -1.01 5.05
CA THR A 81 -5.55 -1.12 5.36
C THR A 81 -4.71 -0.69 4.16
N ALA A 82 -3.49 -0.23 4.46
CA ALA A 82 -2.49 0.14 3.47
C ALA A 82 -1.12 -0.31 3.95
N GLU A 83 -0.63 -1.42 3.39
CA GLU A 83 0.69 -1.98 3.64
C GLU A 83 1.47 -1.95 2.33
N GLU A 84 2.51 -1.11 2.25
CA GLU A 84 3.33 -0.91 1.03
C GLU A 84 2.47 -0.62 -0.22
N ASP A 85 2.40 -1.56 -1.15
CA ASP A 85 1.59 -1.53 -2.37
C ASP A 85 0.27 -2.30 -2.24
N LEU A 86 0.08 -3.08 -1.18
CA LEU A 86 -1.13 -3.84 -0.92
C LEU A 86 -2.17 -2.99 -0.17
N ARG A 87 -3.41 -3.04 -0.64
CA ARG A 87 -4.55 -2.36 -0.02
C ARG A 87 -5.67 -3.35 0.22
N ARG A 88 -6.42 -3.11 1.30
CA ARG A 88 -7.62 -3.89 1.61
C ARG A 88 -8.76 -2.97 1.99
N VAL A 89 -9.94 -3.23 1.47
CA VAL A 89 -11.21 -2.69 1.97
C VAL A 89 -12.05 -3.86 2.46
N PHE A 90 -12.56 -3.79 3.69
CA PHE A 90 -13.30 -4.89 4.27
C PHE A 90 -14.36 -4.41 5.27
N VAL A 91 -15.32 -5.28 5.53
CA VAL A 91 -16.38 -5.05 6.52
C VAL A 91 -16.70 -6.36 7.22
N LYS A 92 -16.98 -6.27 8.52
CA LYS A 92 -17.41 -7.39 9.36
C LYS A 92 -18.75 -7.04 9.98
N LEU A 93 -19.70 -7.96 9.87
CA LEU A 93 -21.02 -7.85 10.46
C LEU A 93 -21.26 -9.02 11.41
N GLU A 94 -21.95 -8.78 12.52
CA GLU A 94 -22.38 -9.82 13.44
C GLU A 94 -23.88 -9.69 13.78
N LYS A 95 -24.58 -10.82 13.82
CA LYS A 95 -25.98 -10.91 14.25
C LYS A 95 -26.13 -11.95 15.34
N ARG A 96 -26.69 -11.55 16.48
CA ARG A 96 -26.95 -12.44 17.62
C ARG A 96 -28.33 -13.06 17.48
N ILE A 97 -28.40 -14.39 17.51
CA ILE A 97 -29.64 -15.16 17.41
C ILE A 97 -29.69 -16.12 18.61
N GLY A 98 -30.38 -15.70 19.67
CA GLY A 98 -30.38 -16.38 20.96
C GLY A 98 -28.96 -16.46 21.57
N ASN A 99 -28.48 -17.69 21.75
CA ASN A 99 -27.11 -17.98 22.22
C ASN A 99 -26.12 -18.18 21.07
N TYR A 100 -26.48 -17.86 19.84
CA TYR A 100 -25.59 -18.01 18.68
C TYR A 100 -25.22 -16.65 18.12
N LEU A 101 -24.04 -16.59 17.51
CA LEU A 101 -23.51 -15.40 16.86
C LEU A 101 -23.11 -15.77 15.45
N LEU A 102 -23.80 -15.17 14.48
CA LEU A 102 -23.52 -15.30 13.07
C LEU A 102 -22.64 -14.14 12.63
N PHE A 103 -21.48 -14.44 12.08
CA PHE A 103 -20.54 -13.49 11.52
C PHE A 103 -20.59 -13.54 10.01
N TRP A 104 -20.43 -12.37 9.40
CA TRP A 104 -20.23 -12.20 7.97
C TRP A 104 -19.04 -11.29 7.74
N HIS A 105 -18.06 -11.78 7.01
CA HIS A 105 -16.87 -11.03 6.64
C HIS A 105 -16.80 -10.90 5.12
N MET A 106 -16.67 -9.67 4.65
CA MET A 106 -16.44 -9.33 3.25
C MET A 106 -15.17 -8.52 3.11
N SER A 107 -14.37 -8.83 2.10
CA SER A 107 -13.12 -8.12 1.83
C SER A 107 -12.81 -8.09 0.34
N LEU A 108 -12.17 -7.02 -0.12
CA LEU A 108 -11.48 -6.92 -1.41
C LEU A 108 -10.03 -6.50 -1.12
N GLN A 109 -9.08 -7.21 -1.72
CA GLN A 109 -7.65 -6.96 -1.63
C GLN A 109 -7.08 -6.72 -3.02
N TYR A 110 -6.31 -5.65 -3.17
CA TYR A 110 -5.83 -5.13 -4.44
C TYR A 110 -4.45 -4.48 -4.29
N HIS A 111 -3.66 -4.49 -5.36
CA HIS A 111 -2.36 -3.79 -5.42
C HIS A 111 -2.50 -2.37 -5.97
N VAL A 112 -1.59 -1.51 -5.55
CA VAL A 112 -1.40 -0.13 -6.01
C VAL A 112 -0.11 -0.05 -6.81
N LEU A 113 -0.21 0.36 -8.05
CA LEU A 113 0.94 0.67 -8.89
C LEU A 113 1.05 2.18 -9.08
N LEU A 114 2.25 2.71 -8.82
CA LEU A 114 2.57 4.13 -8.97
C LEU A 114 3.14 4.42 -10.37
N TYR A 115 2.57 5.42 -11.01
CA TYR A 115 3.04 5.96 -12.28
C TYR A 115 3.07 7.48 -12.24
N TYR A 116 3.67 8.13 -13.23
CA TYR A 116 3.50 9.55 -13.43
C TYR A 116 2.26 9.88 -14.26
N LYS A 117 1.67 11.05 -14.02
CA LYS A 117 0.69 11.65 -14.92
C LYS A 117 1.34 11.84 -16.30
N PRO A 118 0.62 11.62 -17.41
CA PRO A 118 1.04 12.02 -18.75
C PRO A 118 1.15 13.55 -18.90
N ASP A 119 2.12 14.16 -18.22
CA ASP A 119 2.34 15.60 -18.15
C ASP A 119 3.75 15.94 -18.64
N SER A 120 3.85 16.92 -19.53
CA SER A 120 5.11 17.44 -20.06
C SER A 120 6.08 17.99 -19.00
N LYS A 121 5.61 18.25 -17.77
CA LYS A 121 6.46 18.64 -16.64
C LYS A 121 7.39 17.52 -16.18
N VAL A 122 6.93 16.26 -16.23
CA VAL A 122 7.71 15.09 -15.79
C VAL A 122 9.06 15.00 -16.54
N PRO A 123 9.10 14.96 -17.89
CA PRO A 123 10.38 14.90 -18.62
C PRO A 123 11.25 16.15 -18.39
N LYS A 124 10.64 17.33 -18.17
CA LYS A 124 11.39 18.56 -17.89
C LYS A 124 12.11 18.48 -16.55
N ILE A 125 11.40 18.05 -15.51
CA ILE A 125 11.95 17.87 -14.17
C ILE A 125 13.03 16.78 -14.17
N GLN A 126 12.77 15.64 -14.81
CA GLN A 126 13.74 14.55 -14.91
C GLN A 126 15.01 14.97 -15.66
N LYS A 127 14.88 15.77 -16.72
CA LYS A 127 16.03 16.35 -17.42
C LYS A 127 16.82 17.30 -16.51
N GLU A 128 16.14 18.20 -15.79
CA GLU A 128 16.81 19.12 -14.86
C GLU A 128 17.53 18.35 -13.74
N LEU A 129 16.93 17.29 -13.21
CA LEU A 129 17.57 16.39 -12.25
C LEU A 129 18.82 15.71 -12.83
N ALA A 130 18.76 15.23 -14.07
CA ALA A 130 19.92 14.63 -14.74
C ALA A 130 21.05 15.65 -14.93
N ASP A 131 20.72 16.85 -15.44
CA ASP A 131 21.68 17.95 -15.62
C ASP A 131 22.32 18.38 -14.29
N LEU A 132 21.55 18.39 -13.19
CA LEU A 132 22.06 18.67 -11.84
C LEU A 132 22.99 17.58 -11.35
N LEU A 133 22.67 16.30 -11.54
CA LEU A 133 23.49 15.17 -11.10
C LEU A 133 24.82 15.11 -11.86
N ASP A 134 24.77 15.27 -13.19
CA ASP A 134 25.97 15.27 -14.03
C ASP A 134 26.85 16.48 -13.71
N GLY A 135 26.25 17.68 -13.61
CA GLY A 135 26.97 18.89 -13.22
C GLY A 135 27.61 18.81 -11.84
N THR A 136 26.92 18.18 -10.87
CA THR A 136 27.45 18.01 -9.50
C THR A 136 28.63 17.04 -9.49
N LYS A 137 28.55 15.89 -10.17
CA LYS A 137 29.66 14.93 -10.26
C LYS A 137 30.92 15.55 -10.87
N THR A 138 30.77 16.32 -11.94
CA THR A 138 31.89 17.02 -12.57
C THR A 138 32.50 18.03 -11.60
N LYS A 139 31.67 18.81 -10.90
CA LYS A 139 32.12 19.84 -9.97
C LYS A 139 32.72 19.28 -8.68
N GLU A 140 32.25 18.14 -8.18
CA GLU A 140 32.88 17.43 -7.06
C GLU A 140 34.30 16.99 -7.40
N LYS A 141 34.51 16.48 -8.62
CA LYS A 141 35.85 16.11 -9.09
C LYS A 141 36.75 17.33 -9.25
N GLU A 142 36.28 18.39 -9.89
CA GLU A 142 37.03 19.65 -10.01
C GLU A 142 37.37 20.25 -8.64
N LEU A 143 36.45 20.18 -7.68
CA LEU A 143 36.66 20.66 -6.32
C LEU A 143 37.71 19.81 -5.59
N ALA A 144 37.67 18.49 -5.74
CA ALA A 144 38.68 17.59 -5.16
C ALA A 144 40.08 17.91 -5.73
N ASP A 145 40.20 17.99 -7.05
CA ASP A 145 41.47 18.31 -7.73
C ASP A 145 41.99 19.71 -7.31
N LEU A 146 41.09 20.71 -7.19
CA LEU A 146 41.42 22.06 -6.70
C LEU A 146 41.84 22.05 -5.23
N THR A 147 41.17 21.28 -4.38
CA THR A 147 41.48 21.20 -2.96
C THR A 147 42.85 20.53 -2.76
N ASP A 148 43.12 19.45 -3.50
CA ASP A 148 44.41 18.77 -3.49
C ASP A 148 45.55 19.68 -3.95
N SER A 149 45.34 20.50 -4.99
CA SER A 149 46.37 21.44 -5.45
C SER A 149 46.65 22.53 -4.42
N ILE A 150 45.62 23.13 -3.82
CA ILE A 150 45.78 24.15 -2.76
C ILE A 150 46.49 23.56 -1.55
N ILE A 151 46.14 22.34 -1.13
CA ILE A 151 46.81 21.65 -0.02
C ILE A 151 48.31 21.47 -0.34
N ARG A 152 48.65 21.01 -1.54
CA ARG A 152 50.05 20.83 -1.96
C ARG A 152 50.82 22.17 -1.97
N GLU A 153 50.26 23.21 -2.59
CA GLU A 153 50.88 24.54 -2.65
C GLU A 153 51.16 25.10 -1.24
N ARG A 154 50.20 24.94 -0.32
CA ARG A 154 50.35 25.43 1.05
C ARG A 154 51.36 24.63 1.86
N LEU A 155 51.36 23.30 1.71
CA LEU A 155 52.36 22.44 2.36
C LEU A 155 53.78 22.76 1.88
N GLU A 156 53.97 22.97 0.58
CA GLU A 156 55.25 23.40 0.00
C GLU A 156 55.69 24.77 0.54
N ALA A 157 54.76 25.73 0.64
CA ALA A 157 55.03 27.06 1.21
C ALA A 157 55.44 27.02 2.68
N MET A 158 54.94 26.04 3.45
CA MET A 158 55.33 25.79 4.84
C MET A 158 56.65 25.00 4.96
N GLY A 159 57.30 24.70 3.83
CA GLY A 159 58.60 24.01 3.79
C GLY A 159 58.51 22.49 3.86
N HIS A 160 57.31 21.92 3.76
CA HIS A 160 57.13 20.48 3.71
C HIS A 160 57.20 19.99 2.25
N LYS A 161 58.25 19.22 1.92
CA LYS A 161 58.37 18.52 0.63
C LYS A 161 58.15 17.03 0.84
N ASP A 162 57.44 16.39 -0.09
CA ASP A 162 57.20 14.95 -0.13
C ASP A 162 56.60 14.37 1.18
N ILE A 163 55.47 14.94 1.63
CA ILE A 163 54.72 14.42 2.78
C ILE A 163 53.96 13.15 2.38
N ASP A 164 54.05 12.09 3.18
CA ASP A 164 53.22 10.89 3.02
C ASP A 164 51.76 11.10 3.47
N GLU A 165 50.86 10.20 3.06
CA GLU A 165 49.42 10.31 3.34
C GLU A 165 49.09 10.35 4.85
N GLN A 166 49.89 9.67 5.68
CA GLN A 166 49.68 9.58 7.11
C GLN A 166 49.98 10.92 7.80
N LYS A 167 51.10 11.55 7.44
CA LYS A 167 51.49 12.85 7.97
C LYS A 167 50.64 13.99 7.43
N LEU A 168 50.15 13.89 6.19
CA LEU A 168 49.13 14.80 5.65
C LEU A 168 47.85 14.74 6.48
N PHE A 169 47.37 13.52 6.80
CA PHE A 169 46.19 13.34 7.65
C PHE A 169 46.40 13.93 9.05
N GLU A 170 47.57 13.71 9.67
CA GLU A 170 47.89 14.29 10.98
C GLU A 170 47.86 15.83 10.98
N ILE A 171 48.40 16.47 9.95
CA ILE A 171 48.37 17.95 9.81
C ILE A 171 46.93 18.43 9.64
N LEU A 172 46.18 17.83 8.69
CA LEU A 172 44.77 18.18 8.46
C LEU A 172 43.89 17.89 9.68
N PHE A 173 44.22 16.89 10.51
CA PHE A 173 43.43 16.52 11.67
C PHE A 173 43.72 17.39 12.91
N ASN A 174 44.97 17.80 13.10
CA ASN A 174 45.40 18.53 14.31
C ASN A 174 45.41 20.06 14.14
N GLU A 175 45.50 20.59 12.91
CA GLU A 175 45.58 22.03 12.67
C GLU A 175 44.26 22.61 12.12
N ASP A 176 43.39 23.06 13.03
CA ASP A 176 42.13 23.74 12.70
C ASP A 176 42.33 24.97 11.81
N GLY A 177 43.33 25.80 12.11
CA GLY A 177 43.62 27.01 11.33
C GLY A 177 44.06 26.73 9.90
N PHE A 178 44.76 25.63 9.67
CA PHE A 178 45.16 25.20 8.32
C PHE A 178 43.93 24.79 7.50
N ARG A 179 43.04 23.97 8.08
CA ARG A 179 41.78 23.58 7.44
C ARG A 179 40.90 24.78 7.09
N GLU A 180 40.79 25.75 7.99
CA GLU A 180 39.98 26.95 7.77
C GLU A 180 40.52 27.79 6.61
N GLN A 181 41.84 27.94 6.50
CA GLN A 181 42.48 28.63 5.37
C GLN A 181 42.24 27.92 4.03
N ILE A 182 42.42 26.58 3.99
CA ILE A 182 42.11 25.78 2.79
C ILE A 182 40.64 25.98 2.42
N GLY A 183 39.72 25.89 3.39
CA GLY A 183 38.29 26.09 3.16
C GLY A 183 37.94 27.47 2.60
N GLN A 184 38.53 28.53 3.15
CA GLN A 184 38.34 29.91 2.65
C GLN A 184 38.89 30.06 1.22
N GLU A 185 40.08 29.54 0.95
CA GLU A 185 40.71 29.66 -0.37
C GLU A 185 39.95 28.86 -1.44
N VAL A 186 39.53 27.64 -1.12
CA VAL A 186 38.64 26.83 -1.97
C VAL A 186 37.35 27.60 -2.24
N SER A 187 36.68 28.11 -1.21
CA SER A 187 35.42 28.86 -1.37
C SER A 187 35.55 30.14 -2.21
N SER A 188 36.72 30.78 -2.20
CA SER A 188 37.00 31.96 -3.04
C SER A 188 37.27 31.63 -4.51
N LYS A 189 37.58 30.36 -4.80
CA LYS A 189 37.96 29.86 -6.13
C LYS A 189 36.86 29.02 -6.79
N THR A 190 35.72 28.81 -6.13
CA THR A 190 34.54 28.15 -6.71
C THR A 190 33.25 28.92 -6.46
N ASP A 191 32.50 29.19 -7.53
CA ASP A 191 31.15 29.79 -7.46
C ASP A 191 30.04 28.73 -7.32
N PHE A 192 30.41 27.45 -7.19
CA PHE A 192 29.45 26.35 -7.19
C PHE A 192 28.82 26.14 -5.80
N ASP A 193 27.57 26.57 -5.65
CA ASP A 193 26.81 26.37 -4.41
C ASP A 193 26.16 24.97 -4.36
N PHE A 194 26.91 23.99 -3.85
CA PHE A 194 26.43 22.62 -3.59
C PHE A 194 25.16 22.59 -2.73
N LYS A 195 25.00 23.52 -1.76
CA LYS A 195 23.82 23.56 -0.89
C LYS A 195 22.58 24.02 -1.64
N ALA A 196 22.69 25.01 -2.52
CA ALA A 196 21.60 25.40 -3.40
C ALA A 196 21.21 24.28 -4.37
N LYS A 197 22.19 23.55 -4.92
CA LYS A 197 21.93 22.42 -5.83
C LYS A 197 21.22 21.26 -5.14
N GLU A 198 21.65 20.90 -3.93
CA GLU A 198 20.96 19.85 -3.16
C GLU A 198 19.54 20.28 -2.77
N ARG A 199 19.33 21.55 -2.40
CA ARG A 199 17.97 22.08 -2.16
C ARG A 199 17.10 21.97 -3.40
N ARG A 200 17.59 22.39 -4.57
CA ARG A 200 16.84 22.31 -5.83
C ARG A 200 16.52 20.87 -6.20
N LYS A 201 17.44 19.93 -5.97
CA LYS A 201 17.20 18.50 -6.18
C LYS A 201 16.04 17.97 -5.30
N VAL A 202 15.99 18.34 -4.03
CA VAL A 202 14.89 17.98 -3.13
C VAL A 202 13.56 18.59 -3.61
N GLU A 203 13.56 19.85 -4.04
CA GLU A 203 12.37 20.50 -4.63
C GLU A 203 11.86 19.73 -5.85
N LEU A 204 12.75 19.36 -6.77
CA LEU A 204 12.40 18.61 -7.98
C LEU A 204 11.84 17.22 -7.66
N PHE A 205 12.36 16.52 -6.65
CA PHE A 205 11.76 15.25 -6.20
C PHE A 205 10.34 15.45 -5.67
N ASN A 206 10.10 16.47 -4.84
CA ASN A 206 8.76 16.79 -4.37
C ASN A 206 7.81 17.17 -5.52
N GLU A 207 8.31 17.90 -6.52
CA GLU A 207 7.55 18.22 -7.73
C GLU A 207 7.17 16.95 -8.50
N LEU A 208 8.08 15.97 -8.65
CA LEU A 208 7.79 14.66 -9.25
C LEU A 208 6.77 13.85 -8.44
N ASP A 209 6.92 13.80 -7.12
CA ASP A 209 6.01 13.06 -6.24
C ASP A 209 4.58 13.59 -6.36
N SER A 210 4.41 14.92 -6.53
CA SER A 210 3.10 15.54 -6.77
C SER A 210 2.44 15.15 -8.11
N LEU A 211 3.24 14.64 -9.04
CA LEU A 211 2.82 14.17 -10.36
C LEU A 211 2.58 12.65 -10.39
N LEU A 212 2.80 11.94 -9.29
CA LEU A 212 2.43 10.53 -9.19
C LEU A 212 0.91 10.34 -9.23
N VAL A 213 0.51 9.21 -9.80
CA VAL A 213 -0.85 8.68 -9.82
C VAL A 213 -0.81 7.21 -9.45
N GLU A 214 -1.80 6.83 -8.65
CA GLU A 214 -2.06 5.45 -8.33
C GLU A 214 -2.98 4.83 -9.39
N THR A 215 -2.64 3.61 -9.78
CA THR A 215 -3.54 2.70 -10.49
C THR A 215 -3.73 1.47 -9.63
N TYR A 216 -4.91 0.86 -9.72
CA TYR A 216 -5.32 -0.22 -8.83
C TYR A 216 -5.52 -1.50 -9.63
N GLN A 217 -4.96 -2.60 -9.16
CA GLN A 217 -5.05 -3.91 -9.78
C GLN A 217 -5.61 -4.93 -8.79
N THR A 218 -6.54 -5.75 -9.27
CA THR A 218 -7.12 -6.83 -8.49
C THR A 218 -7.63 -7.91 -9.43
N THR A 219 -7.75 -9.12 -8.90
CA THR A 219 -8.71 -10.09 -9.42
C THR A 219 -10.00 -10.01 -8.63
N SER A 220 -11.12 -10.35 -9.27
CA SER A 220 -12.42 -10.47 -8.62
C SER A 220 -12.74 -11.92 -8.21
N VAL A 221 -11.70 -12.76 -8.11
CA VAL A 221 -11.83 -14.17 -7.76
C VAL A 221 -12.08 -14.31 -6.26
N LEU A 222 -12.93 -15.26 -5.87
CA LEU A 222 -13.06 -15.65 -4.46
C LEU A 222 -11.79 -16.36 -3.99
N ILE A 223 -11.20 -15.83 -2.93
CA ILE A 223 -10.06 -16.42 -2.24
C ILE A 223 -10.45 -16.79 -0.81
N ASP A 224 -9.64 -17.63 -0.18
CA ASP A 224 -9.79 -17.93 1.25
C ASP A 224 -8.99 -16.94 2.11
N GLU A 225 -9.21 -16.98 3.43
CA GLU A 225 -8.53 -16.07 4.36
C GLU A 225 -7.01 -16.30 4.45
N ASN A 226 -6.52 -17.51 4.17
CA ASN A 226 -5.07 -17.75 4.18
C ASN A 226 -4.41 -17.03 3.00
N ARG A 227 -5.00 -17.16 1.81
CA ARG A 227 -4.57 -16.44 0.60
C ARG A 227 -4.63 -14.93 0.78
N LEU A 228 -5.69 -14.45 1.44
CA LEU A 228 -5.82 -13.04 1.82
C LEU A 228 -4.66 -12.58 2.72
N VAL A 229 -4.29 -13.37 3.73
CA VAL A 229 -3.19 -13.07 4.67
C VAL A 229 -1.82 -13.11 3.98
N THR A 230 -1.62 -13.99 2.99
CA THR A 230 -0.37 -14.07 2.22
C THR A 230 -0.23 -12.99 1.14
N GLY A 231 -1.14 -12.02 1.10
CA GLY A 231 -1.07 -10.88 0.18
C GLY A 231 -1.67 -11.12 -1.20
N GLU A 232 -2.44 -12.20 -1.40
CA GLU A 232 -3.00 -12.48 -2.72
C GLU A 232 -4.19 -11.56 -3.06
N GLU A 233 -4.24 -11.08 -4.31
CA GLU A 233 -5.37 -10.29 -4.81
C GLU A 233 -6.64 -11.12 -4.91
N GLY A 234 -7.77 -10.51 -4.58
CA GLY A 234 -9.05 -11.18 -4.67
C GLY A 234 -10.06 -10.66 -3.68
N CYS A 235 -11.20 -11.34 -3.61
CA CYS A 235 -12.25 -11.03 -2.68
C CYS A 235 -12.56 -12.20 -1.76
N VAL A 236 -12.97 -11.89 -0.54
CA VAL A 236 -13.35 -12.86 0.49
C VAL A 236 -14.79 -12.58 0.89
N CYS A 237 -15.60 -13.64 0.97
CA CYS A 237 -16.92 -13.58 1.56
C CYS A 237 -17.12 -14.86 2.39
N THR A 238 -17.08 -14.72 3.71
CA THR A 238 -17.09 -15.84 4.64
C THR A 238 -18.12 -15.63 5.74
N PHE A 239 -18.64 -16.76 6.24
CA PHE A 239 -19.58 -16.78 7.35
C PHE A 239 -19.09 -17.71 8.44
N ASP A 240 -19.18 -17.25 9.68
CA ASP A 240 -18.91 -18.08 10.86
C ASP A 240 -20.12 -18.12 11.77
N LEU A 241 -20.46 -19.29 12.29
CA LEU A 241 -21.49 -19.47 13.29
C LEU A 241 -20.89 -19.99 14.59
N ASP A 242 -20.99 -19.23 15.66
CA ASP A 242 -20.44 -19.58 16.97
C ASP A 242 -21.54 -19.68 18.04
N LEU A 243 -21.33 -20.58 19.01
CA LEU A 243 -22.15 -20.69 20.22
C LEU A 243 -21.56 -19.80 21.33
N LEU A 244 -22.39 -18.96 21.93
CA LEU A 244 -22.06 -18.15 23.11
C LEU A 244 -22.35 -18.95 24.38
N LYS A 245 -21.29 -19.28 25.13
CA LYS A 245 -21.39 -19.97 26.42
C LYS A 245 -20.63 -19.16 27.47
N LYS A 246 -21.35 -18.57 28.44
CA LYS A 246 -20.77 -17.74 29.53
C LYS A 246 -19.80 -16.65 29.01
N ASN A 247 -20.22 -15.91 27.97
CA ASN A 247 -19.41 -14.91 27.25
C ASN A 247 -18.17 -15.43 26.50
N THR A 248 -17.98 -16.74 26.39
CA THR A 248 -16.97 -17.34 25.51
C THR A 248 -17.61 -17.80 24.20
N ARG A 249 -16.94 -17.56 23.07
CA ARG A 249 -17.34 -18.06 21.75
C ARG A 249 -16.80 -19.48 21.58
N VAL A 250 -17.68 -20.40 21.20
CA VAL A 250 -17.36 -21.81 20.94
C VAL A 250 -17.72 -22.11 19.49
N ALA A 251 -16.69 -22.36 18.68
CA ALA A 251 -16.86 -22.60 17.25
C ALA A 251 -17.37 -24.01 16.91
N ILE A 252 -17.24 -24.98 17.83
CA ILE A 252 -17.64 -26.38 17.60
C ILE A 252 -18.81 -26.71 18.52
N PHE A 253 -19.96 -27.04 17.94
CA PHE A 253 -21.14 -27.46 18.69
C PHE A 253 -21.96 -28.45 17.87
N GLU A 254 -22.78 -29.24 18.56
CA GLU A 254 -23.68 -30.20 17.92
C GLU A 254 -24.92 -29.48 17.35
N PRO A 255 -25.19 -29.57 16.03
CA PRO A 255 -26.35 -28.92 15.40
C PRO A 255 -27.69 -29.43 15.96
N ARG A 256 -27.74 -30.66 16.47
CA ARG A 256 -28.91 -31.24 17.16
C ARG A 256 -29.31 -30.49 18.44
N ARG A 257 -28.39 -29.73 19.04
CA ARG A 257 -28.64 -28.93 20.24
C ARG A 257 -29.13 -27.52 19.92
N VAL A 258 -29.17 -27.14 18.65
CA VAL A 258 -29.72 -25.86 18.20
C VAL A 258 -31.25 -25.99 18.15
N PRO A 259 -32.02 -25.14 18.86
CA PRO A 259 -33.48 -25.16 18.77
C PRO A 259 -33.95 -24.91 17.33
N GLU A 260 -35.01 -25.61 16.90
CA GLU A 260 -35.52 -25.48 15.51
C GLU A 260 -35.88 -24.03 15.14
N ARG A 261 -36.49 -23.28 16.06
CA ARG A 261 -36.74 -21.85 15.88
C ARG A 261 -35.46 -21.07 15.58
N THR A 262 -34.38 -21.35 16.32
CA THR A 262 -33.09 -20.68 16.13
C THR A 262 -32.44 -21.08 14.80
N LYS A 263 -32.56 -22.36 14.40
CA LYS A 263 -32.09 -22.79 13.07
C LYS A 263 -32.79 -22.01 11.97
N GLN A 264 -34.12 -21.88 12.06
CA GLN A 264 -34.91 -21.14 11.09
C GLN A 264 -34.49 -19.65 11.04
N GLU A 265 -34.36 -18.99 12.19
CA GLU A 265 -33.93 -17.57 12.26
C GLU A 265 -32.52 -17.34 11.65
N ILE A 266 -31.60 -18.31 11.79
CA ILE A 266 -30.28 -18.27 11.15
C ILE A 266 -30.42 -18.42 9.62
N LEU A 267 -31.21 -19.38 9.15
CA LEU A 267 -31.45 -19.60 7.72
C LEU A 267 -32.12 -18.39 7.06
N ASP A 268 -33.13 -17.81 7.73
CA ASP A 268 -33.84 -16.62 7.28
C ASP A 268 -32.89 -15.41 7.17
N SER A 269 -31.91 -15.30 8.09
CA SER A 269 -30.89 -14.24 8.03
C SER A 269 -29.97 -14.38 6.82
N LEU A 270 -29.66 -15.60 6.37
CA LEU A 270 -28.92 -15.80 5.12
C LEU A 270 -29.81 -15.54 3.89
N ASP A 271 -31.10 -15.87 3.94
CA ASP A 271 -32.04 -15.56 2.87
C ASP A 271 -32.26 -14.05 2.69
N GLU A 272 -32.27 -13.29 3.77
CA GLU A 272 -32.27 -11.84 3.76
C GLU A 272 -31.04 -11.28 3.01
N ILE A 273 -29.85 -11.82 3.26
CA ILE A 273 -28.62 -11.43 2.56
C ILE A 273 -28.73 -11.79 1.08
N ILE A 274 -29.17 -13.01 0.74
CA ILE A 274 -29.35 -13.45 -0.64
C ILE A 274 -30.28 -12.49 -1.39
N LYS A 275 -31.43 -12.14 -0.79
CA LYS A 275 -32.40 -11.21 -1.38
C LYS A 275 -31.78 -9.84 -1.61
N THR A 276 -31.06 -9.34 -0.61
CA THR A 276 -30.37 -8.04 -0.67
C THR A 276 -29.35 -8.01 -1.81
N LEU A 277 -28.48 -9.01 -1.91
CA LEU A 277 -27.44 -9.08 -2.94
C LEU A 277 -27.96 -9.41 -4.34
N SER A 278 -29.20 -9.88 -4.45
CA SER A 278 -29.85 -10.17 -5.74
C SER A 278 -30.55 -8.94 -6.36
N THR A 279 -30.58 -7.81 -5.64
CA THR A 279 -31.17 -6.55 -6.11
C THR A 279 -30.14 -5.73 -6.90
#